data_AF-V5I6W2-F1
#
_entry.id   AF-V5I6W2-F1
#
_cell.length_a   1.000
_cell.length_b   1.000
_cell.length_c   1.000
_cell.angle_alpha   90.00
_cell.angle_beta   90.00
_cell.angle_gamma   90.00
#
_symmetry.space_group_name_H-M   'P 1'
#
loop_
_entity.id
_entity.type
_entity.pdbx_description
1 polymer ?
#
loop_
_entity_poly.entity_id
_entity_poly.type
_entity_poly.pdbx_seq_one_letter_code
_entity_poly.pdbx_strand_id
1 'polypeptide(L)'
;AFTHGMDYCLKNKPKSLFDSPVCGNGFVEPGEQCDCGLPEHCDNTCCNATTCMLYSNASCATGECCDLTTCRPKNAGTLCRSADLECDLPEYCTGQSEYCPA
;
A
#
# COMPACT_ATOMS: atom_id res chain seq x y z
N ALA A 1 -15.95 -9.28 -27.79
CA ALA A 1 -15.98 -10.67 -27.31
C ALA A 1 -15.92 -10.61 -25.79
N PHE A 2 -16.99 -11.05 -25.14
CA PHE A 2 -17.26 -10.83 -23.73
C PHE A 2 -16.20 -11.49 -22.84
N THR A 3 -15.36 -10.70 -22.19
CA THR A 3 -14.52 -11.12 -21.07
C THR A 3 -15.40 -11.28 -19.82
N HIS A 4 -16.21 -12.34 -19.80
CA HIS A 4 -16.81 -12.80 -18.55
C HIS A 4 -15.67 -13.28 -17.64
N GLY A 5 -15.36 -12.50 -16.60
CA GLY A 5 -14.32 -12.81 -15.60
C GLY A 5 -13.16 -11.81 -15.61
N MET A 6 -13.39 -10.57 -15.18
CA MET A 6 -12.35 -9.53 -15.09
C MET A 6 -11.85 -9.28 -13.67
N ASP A 7 -12.10 -10.22 -12.74
CA ASP A 7 -11.61 -10.24 -11.36
C ASP A 7 -11.69 -8.88 -10.63
N TYR A 8 -12.64 -8.03 -11.01
CA TYR A 8 -12.73 -6.65 -10.52
C TYR A 8 -12.90 -6.61 -9.00
N CYS A 9 -13.59 -7.60 -8.43
CA CYS A 9 -13.77 -7.72 -6.98
C CYS A 9 -12.45 -8.03 -6.24
N LEU A 10 -11.43 -8.56 -6.93
CA LEU A 10 -10.14 -8.90 -6.36
C LEU A 10 -9.10 -7.77 -6.48
N LYS A 11 -9.46 -6.64 -7.12
CA LYS A 11 -8.55 -5.50 -7.27
C LYS A 11 -8.32 -4.72 -5.97
N ASN A 12 -9.27 -4.78 -5.04
CA ASN A 12 -9.18 -4.06 -3.78
C ASN A 12 -8.60 -4.97 -2.69
N LYS A 13 -7.70 -4.42 -1.89
CA LYS A 13 -7.16 -5.11 -0.72
C LYS A 13 -8.24 -5.21 0.38
N PRO A 14 -8.47 -6.38 1.00
CA PRO A 14 -9.34 -6.51 2.15
C PRO A 14 -8.85 -5.64 3.31
N LYS A 15 -9.80 -5.05 4.05
CA LYS A 15 -9.49 -4.18 5.20
C LYS A 15 -9.09 -4.95 6.47
N SER A 16 -9.51 -6.20 6.57
CA SER A 16 -9.22 -7.06 7.71
C SER A 16 -9.21 -8.52 7.26
N LEU A 17 -8.29 -9.29 7.83
CA LEU A 17 -8.31 -10.74 7.78
C LEU A 17 -8.90 -11.27 9.10
N PHE A 18 -9.55 -12.44 9.07
CA PHE A 18 -10.20 -13.02 10.25
C PHE A 18 -9.27 -13.93 11.06
N ASP A 19 -8.06 -14.17 10.56
CA ASP A 19 -7.02 -14.93 11.24
C ASP A 19 -6.18 -14.02 12.17
N SER A 20 -5.26 -14.62 12.92
CA SER A 20 -4.32 -13.84 13.74
C SER A 20 -3.32 -13.10 12.83
N PRO A 21 -2.84 -11.89 13.22
CA PRO A 21 -1.83 -11.16 12.46
C PRO A 21 -0.59 -12.00 12.17
N VAL A 22 -0.11 -12.00 10.92
CA VAL A 22 1.09 -12.74 10.50
C VAL A 22 2.04 -11.84 9.72
N CYS A 23 3.14 -11.48 10.37
CA CYS A 23 4.21 -10.73 9.71
C CYS A 23 4.82 -11.53 8.54
N GLY A 24 4.85 -10.91 7.37
CA GLY A 24 5.41 -11.46 6.13
C GLY A 24 4.35 -12.06 5.20
N ASN A 25 3.05 -11.86 5.48
CA ASN A 25 1.95 -12.29 4.61
C ASN A 25 1.54 -11.22 3.59
N GLY A 26 2.12 -10.02 3.65
CA GLY A 26 1.87 -8.89 2.76
C GLY A 26 0.64 -8.05 3.11
N PHE A 27 0.01 -8.28 4.26
CA PHE A 27 -1.11 -7.50 4.78
C PHE A 27 -0.66 -6.73 6.01
N VAL A 28 -0.96 -5.43 6.08
CA VAL A 28 -0.68 -4.66 7.29
C VAL A 28 -1.80 -4.94 8.27
N GLU A 29 -1.49 -5.65 9.33
CA GLU A 29 -2.45 -6.11 10.33
C GLU A 29 -2.24 -5.41 11.69
N PRO A 30 -3.18 -5.51 12.65
CA PRO A 30 -3.02 -4.89 13.95
C PRO A 30 -1.71 -5.29 14.65
N GLY A 31 -0.87 -4.30 14.95
CA GLY A 31 0.45 -4.50 15.56
C GLY A 31 1.62 -4.29 14.61
N GLU A 32 1.35 -4.19 13.31
CA GLU A 32 2.35 -3.97 12.26
C GLU A 32 2.29 -2.54 11.75
N GLN A 33 3.42 -2.03 11.26
CA GLN A 33 3.50 -0.73 10.59
C GLN A 33 3.69 -0.88 9.07
N CYS A 34 4.14 -2.05 8.63
CA CYS A 34 4.36 -2.39 7.25
C CYS A 34 4.46 -3.91 7.11
N ASP A 35 4.10 -4.43 5.94
CA ASP A 35 4.38 -5.82 5.59
C ASP A 35 4.70 -5.87 4.08
N CYS A 36 5.94 -6.29 3.77
CA CYS A 36 6.47 -6.41 2.42
C CYS A 36 6.65 -7.87 1.99
N GLY A 37 6.11 -8.83 2.75
CA GLY A 37 6.30 -10.26 2.54
C GLY A 37 7.50 -10.83 3.28
N LEU A 38 7.89 -12.04 2.90
CA LEU A 38 9.01 -12.77 3.50
C LEU A 38 10.35 -12.04 3.31
N PRO A 39 11.32 -12.16 4.25
CA PRO A 39 12.61 -11.48 4.16
C PRO A 39 13.39 -11.73 2.87
N GLU A 40 13.24 -12.92 2.26
CA GLU A 40 13.93 -13.29 1.03
C GLU A 40 13.37 -12.58 -0.22
N HIS A 41 12.17 -12.01 -0.14
CA HIS A 41 11.45 -11.39 -1.25
C HIS A 41 11.07 -9.92 -0.98
N CYS A 42 11.47 -9.38 0.16
CA CYS A 42 11.19 -7.99 0.51
C CYS A 42 12.30 -7.06 0.00
N ASP A 43 12.04 -6.38 -1.11
CA ASP A 43 12.90 -5.31 -1.65
C ASP A 43 12.61 -3.93 -1.04
N ASN A 44 11.72 -3.85 -0.03
CA ASN A 44 11.28 -2.61 0.57
C ASN A 44 12.29 -2.11 1.62
N THR A 45 13.04 -1.08 1.27
CA THR A 45 14.06 -0.45 2.14
C THR A 45 13.49 0.31 3.32
N CYS A 46 12.17 0.50 3.39
CA CYS A 46 11.46 1.21 4.44
C CYS A 46 10.91 0.28 5.53
N CYS A 47 10.79 -1.02 5.23
CA CYS A 47 10.19 -2.02 6.10
C CYS A 47 11.17 -3.08 6.55
N ASN A 48 11.19 -3.39 7.85
CA ASN A 48 11.89 -4.55 8.36
C ASN A 48 11.00 -5.78 8.24
N ALA A 49 11.26 -6.63 7.24
CA ALA A 49 10.49 -7.84 6.95
C ALA A 49 10.48 -8.88 8.09
N THR A 50 11.42 -8.81 9.04
CA THR A 50 11.44 -9.75 10.19
C THR A 50 10.51 -9.30 11.31
N THR A 51 10.27 -7.99 11.43
CA THR A 51 9.49 -7.43 12.55
C THR A 51 8.20 -6.73 12.12
N CYS A 52 7.99 -6.53 10.81
CA CYS A 52 6.89 -5.75 10.25
C CYS A 52 6.77 -4.34 10.85
N MET A 53 7.93 -3.74 11.11
CA MET A 53 8.08 -2.39 11.64
C MET A 53 8.84 -1.53 10.64
N LEU A 54 8.54 -0.24 10.63
CA LEU A 54 9.30 0.73 9.85
C LEU A 54 10.74 0.83 10.39
N TYR A 55 11.70 1.07 9.49
CA TYR A 55 13.02 1.52 9.93
C TYR A 55 12.93 2.92 10.57
N SER A 56 13.90 3.27 11.42
CA SER A 56 13.84 4.46 12.28
C SER A 56 13.70 5.80 11.55
N ASN A 57 14.06 5.87 10.27
CA ASN A 57 13.96 7.06 9.42
C ASN A 57 12.77 7.04 8.45
N ALA A 58 11.97 5.98 8.45
CA ALA A 58 10.80 5.82 7.61
C ALA A 58 9.53 6.32 8.32
N SER A 59 8.69 7.03 7.57
CA SER A 59 7.35 7.45 8.02
C SER A 59 6.23 6.75 7.26
N CYS A 60 6.57 6.01 6.21
CA CYS A 60 5.69 5.13 5.46
C CYS A 60 6.52 4.00 4.84
N ALA A 61 5.86 2.92 4.45
CA ALA A 61 6.47 1.85 3.67
C ALA A 61 5.50 1.16 2.72
N THR A 62 4.22 1.55 2.70
CA THR A 62 3.22 0.94 1.83
C THR A 62 2.35 2.00 1.16
N GLY A 63 1.42 1.57 0.31
CA GLY A 63 0.49 2.46 -0.38
C GLY A 63 1.11 3.26 -1.54
N GLU A 64 0.25 3.69 -2.45
CA GLU A 64 0.65 4.38 -3.69
C GLU A 64 1.23 5.78 -3.44
N CYS A 65 0.98 6.36 -2.26
CA CYS A 65 1.47 7.67 -1.86
C CYS A 65 2.73 7.62 -1.00
N CYS A 66 3.34 6.46 -0.77
CA CYS A 66 4.68 6.39 -0.20
C CYS A 66 5.75 6.43 -1.31
N ASP A 67 6.78 7.25 -1.13
CA ASP A 67 8.00 7.13 -1.90
C ASP A 67 8.92 6.12 -1.22
N LEU A 68 9.03 4.92 -1.80
CA LEU A 68 9.83 3.83 -1.24
C LEU A 68 11.35 4.07 -1.31
N THR A 69 11.81 5.14 -1.97
CA THR A 69 13.23 5.52 -1.98
C THR A 69 13.59 6.42 -0.80
N THR A 70 12.65 7.29 -0.39
CA THR A 70 12.84 8.23 0.72
C THR A 70 12.12 7.80 2.00
N CYS A 71 11.24 6.81 1.90
CA CYS A 71 10.37 6.31 2.96
C CYS A 71 9.46 7.39 3.57
N ARG A 72 9.01 8.33 2.73
CA ARG A 72 8.15 9.45 3.11
C ARG A 72 6.94 9.59 2.19
N PRO A 73 5.83 10.17 2.68
CA PRO A 73 4.71 10.51 1.83
C PRO A 73 5.14 11.37 0.65
N LYS A 74 4.66 11.03 -0.55
CA LYS A 74 4.79 11.84 -1.75
C LYS A 74 4.15 13.20 -1.52
N ASN A 75 4.65 14.22 -2.21
CA ASN A 75 4.14 15.59 -2.09
C ASN A 75 2.63 15.67 -2.36
N ALA A 76 1.97 16.62 -1.68
CA ALA A 76 0.55 16.91 -1.92
C ALA A 76 0.30 17.25 -3.40
N GLY A 77 -0.77 16.71 -3.97
CA GLY A 77 -1.08 16.88 -5.40
C GLY A 77 -0.38 15.91 -6.34
N THR A 78 0.40 14.95 -5.83
CA THR A 78 0.93 13.85 -6.66
C THR A 78 -0.19 12.91 -7.05
N LEU A 79 -0.40 12.66 -8.35
CA LEU A 79 -1.41 11.71 -8.83
C LEU A 79 -1.09 10.30 -8.31
N CYS A 80 -2.05 9.67 -7.63
CA CYS A 80 -1.91 8.28 -7.17
C CYS A 80 -2.85 7.33 -7.91
N ARG A 81 -4.07 7.77 -8.25
CA ARG A 81 -4.99 7.01 -9.10
C ARG A 81 -5.50 7.87 -10.25
N SER A 82 -5.41 7.34 -11.46
CA SER A 82 -5.96 7.96 -12.66
C SER A 82 -7.47 7.70 -12.75
N ALA A 83 -8.17 8.62 -13.40
CA ALA A 83 -9.56 8.38 -13.80
C ALA A 83 -9.66 7.21 -14.78
N ASP A 84 -10.57 6.27 -14.50
CA ASP A 84 -10.85 5.13 -15.39
C ASP A 84 -11.70 5.56 -16.60
N LEU A 85 -12.68 6.47 -16.38
CA LEU A 85 -13.62 6.96 -17.39
C LEU A 85 -14.02 8.41 -17.10
N GLU A 86 -14.82 9.02 -17.98
CA GLU A 86 -15.25 10.42 -17.90
C GLU A 86 -16.03 10.82 -16.64
N CYS A 87 -16.67 9.86 -15.97
CA CYS A 87 -17.41 10.10 -14.72
C CYS A 87 -16.58 9.80 -13.46
N ASP A 88 -15.33 9.36 -13.64
CA ASP A 88 -14.44 9.01 -12.56
C ASP A 88 -13.40 10.12 -12.38
N LEU A 89 -13.23 10.60 -11.14
CA LEU A 89 -12.32 11.68 -10.85
C LEU A 89 -10.97 11.11 -10.39
N PRO A 90 -9.83 11.67 -10.80
CA PRO A 90 -8.53 11.23 -10.32
C PRO A 90 -8.31 11.62 -8.85
N GLU A 91 -7.51 10.83 -8.13
CA GLU A 91 -7.10 11.11 -6.76
C GLU A 91 -5.62 11.43 -6.66
N TYR A 92 -5.33 12.29 -5.68
CA TYR A 92 -4.02 12.85 -5.47
C TYR A 92 -3.60 12.64 -4.01
N CYS A 93 -2.32 12.36 -3.81
CA CYS A 93 -1.71 12.25 -2.50
C CYS A 93 -1.92 13.55 -1.70
N THR A 94 -2.16 13.40 -0.40
CA THR A 94 -2.39 14.53 0.50
C THR A 94 -1.09 15.18 1.00
N GLY A 95 0.06 14.53 0.80
CA GLY A 95 1.33 14.93 1.42
C GLY A 95 1.52 14.42 2.85
N GLN A 96 0.52 13.77 3.43
CA GLN A 96 0.54 13.34 4.83
C GLN A 96 0.22 11.86 5.02
N SER A 97 -0.45 11.24 4.05
CA SER A 97 -0.82 9.82 4.07
C SER A 97 -0.01 9.04 3.06
N GLU A 98 0.32 7.80 3.40
CA GLU A 98 0.92 6.83 2.47
C GLU A 98 -0.12 6.19 1.53
N TYR A 99 -1.41 6.29 1.89
CA TYR A 99 -2.52 5.79 1.11
C TYR A 99 -3.11 6.87 0.20
N CYS A 100 -3.43 6.48 -1.03
CA CYS A 100 -4.24 7.30 -1.94
C CYS A 100 -5.65 7.50 -1.32
N PRO A 101 -6.23 8.71 -1.39
CA PRO A 101 -7.61 8.95 -0.96
C PRO A 101 -8.60 8.06 -1.71
N ALA A 102 -9.75 7.80 -1.09
CA ALA A 102 -10.88 7.07 -1.66
C ALA A 102 -12.17 7.89 -1.55
#